data_AF-A0A7X2H224-F1
#
_entry.id   AF-A0A7X2H224-F1
#
_cell.length_a   1.000
_cell.length_b   1.000
_cell.length_c   1.000
_cell.angle_alpha   90.00
_cell.angle_beta   90.00
_cell.angle_gamma   90.00
#
_symmetry.space_group_name_H-M   'P 1'
#
loop_
_entity.id
_entity.type
_entity.pdbx_description
1 polymer ?
#
loop_
_entity_poly.entity_id
_entity_poly.type
_entity_poly.pdbx_seq_one_letter_code
_entity_poly.pdbx_strand_id
1 'polypeptide(L)'
;MEFFPSVTAIDKVATRVLLKKYPKMVRKIGVYEKKESLTELEAIEYKDFAGKVREINRAFELIEDDEVMAIIKHRYVNARKHKLTLLTYTATTSTATINRRIGVGVATIADHLKLAGII
;
A
#
# COMPACT_ATOMS: atom_id res chain seq x y z
N MET A 1 26.69 -11.29 -5.56
CA MET A 1 25.53 -12.18 -5.81
C MET A 1 24.37 -11.58 -5.03
N GLU A 2 23.37 -11.00 -5.70
CA GLU A 2 22.17 -10.55 -5.00
C GLU A 2 21.36 -11.80 -4.64
N PHE A 3 21.15 -12.06 -3.34
CA PHE A 3 20.42 -13.23 -2.86
C PHE A 3 18.91 -13.12 -3.12
N PHE A 4 18.39 -11.93 -3.42
CA PHE A 4 16.99 -11.67 -3.72
C PHE A 4 16.84 -10.74 -4.93
N PRO A 5 15.81 -10.93 -5.78
CA PRO A 5 15.59 -10.10 -6.95
C PRO A 5 15.17 -8.68 -6.54
N SER A 6 15.99 -7.69 -6.90
CA SER A 6 15.69 -6.28 -6.65
C SER A 6 14.36 -5.81 -7.24
N VAL A 7 13.78 -4.78 -6.62
CA VAL A 7 12.50 -4.19 -7.04
C VAL A 7 12.60 -3.55 -8.42
N THR A 8 11.84 -4.07 -9.37
CA THR A 8 11.77 -3.57 -10.74
C THR A 8 10.77 -2.42 -10.90
N ALA A 9 10.76 -1.77 -12.06
CA ALA A 9 9.74 -0.77 -12.40
C ALA A 9 8.33 -1.38 -12.45
N ILE A 10 8.21 -2.64 -12.88
CA ILE A 10 6.95 -3.38 -12.96
C ILE A 10 6.41 -3.61 -11.55
N ASP A 11 7.27 -4.03 -10.60
CA ASP A 11 6.90 -4.26 -9.21
C ASP A 11 6.36 -2.97 -8.56
N LYS A 12 6.98 -1.83 -8.85
CA LYS A 12 6.50 -0.52 -8.38
C LYS A 12 5.15 -0.14 -8.99
N VAL A 13 4.85 -0.56 -10.22
CA VAL A 13 3.53 -0.33 -10.83
C VAL A 13 2.49 -1.24 -10.19
N ALA A 14 2.77 -2.53 -10.04
CA ALA A 14 1.91 -3.51 -9.37
C ALA A 14 1.57 -3.06 -7.94
N THR A 15 2.59 -2.63 -7.19
CA THR A 15 2.44 -2.09 -5.84
C THR A 15 1.51 -0.88 -5.81
N ARG A 16 1.67 0.09 -6.72
CA ARG A 16 0.76 1.26 -6.78
C ARG A 16 -0.67 0.86 -7.11
N VAL A 17 -0.87 -0.15 -7.96
CA VAL A 17 -2.21 -0.66 -8.27
C VAL A 17 -2.83 -1.32 -7.04
N LEU A 18 -2.06 -2.12 -6.30
CA LEU A 18 -2.52 -2.77 -5.07
C LEU A 18 -2.84 -1.75 -3.97
N LEU A 19 -1.95 -0.77 -3.74
CA LEU A 19 -2.15 0.29 -2.74
C LEU A 19 -3.36 1.18 -3.06
N LYS A 20 -3.73 1.36 -4.34
CA LYS A 20 -4.99 2.04 -4.71
C LYS A 20 -6.23 1.23 -4.32
N LYS A 21 -6.14 -0.10 -4.31
CA LYS A 21 -7.24 -1.01 -3.92
C LYS A 21 -7.32 -1.18 -2.39
N TYR A 22 -6.23 -0.91 -1.67
CA TYR A 22 -6.10 -1.10 -0.22
C TYR A 22 -7.28 -0.57 0.61
N PRO A 23 -7.75 0.70 0.47
CA PRO A 23 -8.89 1.19 1.24
C PRO A 23 -10.17 0.39 1.03
N LYS A 24 -10.39 -0.10 -0.21
CA LYS A 24 -11.55 -0.92 -0.54
C LYS A 24 -11.43 -2.31 0.08
N MET A 25 -10.24 -2.90 0.09
CA MET A 25 -9.98 -4.19 0.74
C MET A 25 -10.27 -4.10 2.24
N VAL A 26 -9.73 -3.08 2.92
CA VAL A 26 -9.99 -2.85 4.36
C VAL A 26 -11.47 -2.68 4.66
N ARG A 27 -12.20 -1.89 3.85
CA ARG A 27 -13.65 -1.72 4.03
C ARG A 27 -14.42 -3.02 3.82
N LYS A 28 -14.05 -3.83 2.81
CA LYS A 28 -14.70 -5.12 2.54
C LYS A 28 -14.47 -6.11 3.68
N ILE A 29 -13.24 -6.21 4.20
CA ILE A 29 -12.93 -7.00 5.39
C ILE A 29 -13.87 -6.63 6.54
N GLY A 30 -13.97 -5.33 6.86
CA GLY A 30 -14.85 -4.87 7.94
C GLY A 30 -16.35 -5.04 7.67
N VAL A 31 -16.78 -5.25 6.42
CA VAL A 31 -18.16 -5.66 6.08
C VAL A 31 -18.34 -7.16 6.30
N TYR A 32 -17.37 -7.97 5.87
CA TYR A 32 -17.41 -9.43 6.00
C TYR A 32 -17.34 -9.87 7.46
N GLU A 33 -16.53 -9.21 8.29
CA GLU A 33 -16.43 -9.49 9.75
C GLU A 33 -17.75 -9.26 10.51
N LYS A 34 -18.66 -8.45 9.96
CA LYS A 34 -19.96 -8.13 10.57
C LYS A 34 -21.09 -9.03 10.11
N LYS A 35 -20.86 -9.86 9.09
CA LYS A 35 -21.87 -10.78 8.60
C LYS A 35 -21.95 -12.00 9.52
N GLU A 36 -23.16 -12.46 9.77
CA GLU A 36 -23.42 -13.70 10.52
C GLU A 36 -22.90 -14.93 9.74
N SER A 37 -23.05 -14.93 8.42
CA SER A 37 -22.49 -15.95 7.54
C SER A 37 -21.98 -15.34 6.22
N LEU A 38 -20.92 -15.93 5.68
CA LEU A 38 -20.35 -15.59 4.38
C LEU A 38 -20.74 -16.67 3.36
N THR A 39 -21.05 -16.24 2.14
CA THR A 39 -21.07 -17.18 1.02
C THR A 39 -19.66 -17.71 0.74
N GLU A 40 -19.55 -18.82 0.00
CA GLU A 40 -18.25 -19.40 -0.36
C GLU A 40 -17.34 -18.39 -1.09
N LEU A 41 -17.89 -17.65 -2.06
CA LEU A 41 -17.15 -16.62 -2.79
C LEU A 41 -16.69 -15.48 -1.89
N GLU A 42 -17.52 -15.07 -0.92
CA GLU A 42 -17.16 -14.04 0.06
C GLU A 42 -16.08 -14.53 1.02
N ALA A 43 -16.12 -15.79 1.45
CA ALA A 43 -15.09 -16.38 2.32
C ALA A 43 -13.73 -16.46 1.60
N ILE A 44 -13.71 -16.82 0.32
CA ILE A 44 -12.50 -16.83 -0.51
C ILE A 44 -11.95 -15.40 -0.66
N GLU A 45 -12.79 -14.44 -1.03
CA GLU A 45 -12.37 -13.04 -1.20
C GLU A 45 -11.90 -12.43 0.12
N TYR A 46 -12.58 -12.73 1.24
CA TYR A 46 -12.18 -12.31 2.57
C TYR A 46 -10.78 -12.80 2.93
N LYS A 47 -10.51 -14.11 2.73
CA LYS A 47 -9.20 -14.70 3.03
C LYS A 47 -8.09 -14.06 2.20
N ASP A 48 -8.34 -13.85 0.91
CA ASP A 48 -7.40 -13.18 -0.01
C ASP A 48 -7.11 -11.73 0.42
N PHE A 49 -8.16 -10.95 0.72
CA PHE A 49 -7.99 -9.56 1.16
C PHE A 49 -7.34 -9.45 2.52
N ALA A 50 -7.69 -10.31 3.48
CA ALA A 50 -7.08 -10.33 4.80
C ALA A 50 -5.57 -10.59 4.70
N GLY A 51 -5.15 -11.56 3.86
CA GLY A 51 -3.74 -11.82 3.57
C GLY A 51 -3.03 -10.60 2.98
N LYS A 52 -3.59 -10.01 1.92
CA LYS A 52 -3.00 -8.82 1.27
C LYS A 52 -2.92 -7.61 2.20
N VAL A 53 -3.99 -7.31 2.94
CA VAL A 53 -4.03 -6.18 3.88
C VAL A 53 -3.01 -6.38 4.99
N ARG A 54 -2.84 -7.60 5.51
CA ARG A 54 -1.84 -7.90 6.53
C ARG A 54 -0.42 -7.62 6.05
N GLU A 55 -0.04 -8.08 4.86
CA GLU A 55 1.31 -7.83 4.34
C GLU A 55 1.51 -6.36 3.94
N ILE A 56 0.48 -5.67 3.45
CA ILE A 56 0.56 -4.22 3.20
C ILE A 56 0.77 -3.44 4.51
N ASN A 57 0.11 -3.83 5.60
CA ASN A 57 0.28 -3.18 6.89
C ASN A 57 1.70 -3.36 7.43
N ARG A 58 2.25 -4.58 7.34
CA ARG A 58 3.66 -4.84 7.66
C ARG A 58 4.61 -4.04 6.79
N ALA A 59 4.33 -3.95 5.48
CA ALA A 59 5.11 -3.16 4.56
C ALA A 59 5.13 -1.66 4.92
N PHE A 60 4.03 -1.13 5.48
CA PHE A 60 4.04 0.22 6.03
C PHE A 60 5.01 0.31 7.19
N GLU A 61 4.96 -0.60 8.16
CA GLU A 61 5.84 -0.59 9.34
C GLU A 61 7.35 -0.65 9.01
N LEU A 62 7.72 -1.14 7.82
CA LEU A 62 9.09 -1.15 7.32
C LEU A 62 9.57 0.19 6.74
N ILE A 63 8.70 1.20 6.62
CA ILE A 63 9.10 2.54 6.20
C ILE A 63 9.69 3.28 7.40
N GLU A 64 11.01 3.41 7.43
CA GLU A 64 11.76 4.06 8.51
C GLU A 64 11.62 5.59 8.55
N ASP A 65 11.50 6.24 7.38
CA ASP A 65 11.36 7.70 7.30
C ASP A 65 9.90 8.10 7.59
N ASP A 66 9.69 8.74 8.75
CA ASP A 66 8.38 9.20 9.22
C ASP A 66 7.66 10.11 8.21
N GLU A 67 8.39 10.96 7.48
CA GLU A 67 7.78 11.84 6.48
C GLU A 67 7.35 11.03 5.24
N VAL A 68 8.14 10.05 4.82
CA VAL A 68 7.74 9.10 3.77
C VAL A 68 6.49 8.33 4.20
N MET A 69 6.48 7.80 5.42
CA MET A 69 5.33 7.11 6.00
C MET A 69 4.09 7.99 6.01
N ALA A 70 4.20 9.23 6.49
CA ALA A 70 3.09 10.17 6.55
C ALA A 70 2.49 10.44 5.16
N ILE A 71 3.34 10.70 4.15
CA ILE A 71 2.91 10.94 2.77
C ILE A 71 2.23 9.70 2.18
N ILE A 72 2.79 8.51 2.42
CA ILE A 72 2.23 7.24 1.93
C ILE A 72 0.87 6.94 2.56
N LYS A 73 0.75 7.07 3.90
CA LYS A 73 -0.53 6.90 4.61
C LYS A 73 -1.56 7.90 4.13
N HIS A 74 -1.19 9.17 3.98
CA HIS A 74 -2.10 10.19 3.45
C HIS A 74 -2.61 9.84 2.05
N ARG A 75 -1.74 9.35 1.17
CA ARG A 75 -2.12 8.97 -0.20
C ARG A 75 -2.98 7.72 -0.26
N TYR A 76 -2.56 6.65 0.39
CA TYR A 76 -3.09 5.30 0.14
C TYR A 76 -4.01 4.76 1.24
N VAL A 77 -3.86 5.18 2.49
CA VAL A 77 -4.77 4.77 3.57
C VAL A 77 -6.02 5.66 3.57
N ASN A 78 -5.83 6.97 3.44
CA ASN A 78 -6.94 7.94 3.42
C ASN A 78 -7.63 8.07 2.04
N ALA A 79 -7.28 7.21 1.08
CA ALA A 79 -7.82 7.20 -0.28
C ALA A 79 -7.76 8.56 -1.01
N ARG A 80 -6.70 9.34 -0.78
CA ARG A 80 -6.57 10.70 -1.32
C ARG A 80 -5.99 10.66 -2.73
N LYS A 81 -6.53 11.50 -3.62
CA LYS A 81 -5.98 11.70 -4.97
C LYS A 81 -4.57 12.29 -4.87
N HIS A 82 -3.72 11.99 -5.87
CA HIS A 82 -2.35 12.48 -5.91
C HIS A 82 -2.26 14.02 -5.81
N LYS A 83 -3.12 14.74 -6.55
CA LYS A 83 -3.22 16.21 -6.47
C LYS A 83 -3.44 16.72 -5.04
N LEU A 84 -4.29 16.04 -4.27
CA LEU A 84 -4.59 16.42 -2.89
C LEU A 84 -3.40 16.09 -1.98
N THR A 85 -2.69 14.99 -2.23
CA THR A 85 -1.42 14.72 -1.53
C THR A 85 -0.40 15.83 -1.79
N LEU A 86 -0.22 16.26 -3.03
CA LEU A 86 0.70 17.37 -3.32
C LEU A 86 0.30 18.63 -2.55
N LEU A 87 -0.96 19.06 -2.66
CA LEU A 87 -1.47 20.25 -1.98
C LEU A 87 -1.22 20.24 -0.46
N THR A 88 -1.36 19.08 0.18
CA THR A 88 -1.15 18.93 1.63
C THR A 88 0.30 19.14 2.05
N TYR A 89 1.28 18.70 1.25
CA TYR A 89 2.69 18.71 1.66
C TYR A 89 3.52 19.81 0.96
N THR A 90 2.97 20.51 -0.05
CA THR A 90 3.69 21.57 -0.78
C THR A 90 3.97 22.82 0.04
N ALA A 91 3.34 22.99 1.20
CA ALA A 91 3.61 24.12 2.10
C ALA A 91 5.02 24.05 2.72
N THR A 92 5.57 22.85 2.89
CA THR A 92 6.87 22.61 3.55
C THR A 92 7.89 21.95 2.64
N THR A 93 7.43 21.24 1.60
CA THR A 93 8.26 20.32 0.82
C THR A 93 7.99 20.50 -0.67
N SER A 94 9.04 20.59 -1.50
CA SER A 94 8.86 20.73 -2.95
C SER A 94 8.17 19.52 -3.59
N THR A 95 7.41 19.75 -4.66
CA THR A 95 6.71 18.67 -5.43
C THR A 95 7.65 17.54 -5.85
N ALA A 96 8.87 17.88 -6.28
CA ALA A 96 9.89 16.90 -6.66
C ALA A 96 10.28 16.01 -5.47
N THR A 97 10.46 16.59 -4.28
CA THR A 97 10.78 15.86 -3.05
C THR A 97 9.62 14.98 -2.60
N ILE A 98 8.38 15.47 -2.68
CA ILE A 98 7.17 14.68 -2.38
C ILE A 98 7.10 13.46 -3.30
N ASN A 99 7.30 13.65 -4.61
CA ASN A 99 7.28 12.56 -5.58
C ASN A 99 8.41 11.55 -5.35
N ARG A 100 9.61 12.02 -5.00
CA ARG A 100 10.74 11.16 -4.62
C ARG A 100 10.38 10.31 -3.40
N ARG A 101 9.83 10.92 -2.34
CA ARG A 101 9.41 10.22 -1.12
C ARG A 101 8.33 9.18 -1.38
N ILE A 102 7.33 9.51 -2.21
CA ILE A 102 6.33 8.53 -2.67
C ILE A 102 7.02 7.37 -3.41
N GLY A 103 8.02 7.67 -4.24
CA GLY A 103 8.82 6.67 -4.94
C GLY A 103 9.58 5.73 -3.99
N VAL A 104 10.21 6.29 -2.95
CA VAL A 104 10.91 5.55 -1.90
C VAL A 104 9.94 4.64 -1.15
N GLY A 105 8.85 5.19 -0.62
CA GLY A 105 7.86 4.38 0.11
C GLY A 105 7.24 3.27 -0.73
N VAL A 106 6.93 3.54 -2.01
CA VAL A 106 6.45 2.49 -2.94
C VAL A 106 7.52 1.43 -3.18
N ALA A 107 8.81 1.79 -3.24
CA ALA A 107 9.88 0.82 -3.41
C ALA A 107 10.05 -0.08 -2.18
N THR A 108 10.04 0.50 -0.96
CA THR A 108 10.08 -0.27 0.31
C THR A 108 8.91 -1.23 0.40
N ILE A 109 7.69 -0.78 0.06
CA ILE A 109 6.52 -1.65 0.08
C ILE A 109 6.63 -2.75 -0.97
N ALA A 110 7.08 -2.42 -2.18
CA ALA A 110 7.24 -3.39 -3.26
C ALA A 110 8.22 -4.51 -2.89
N ASP A 111 9.32 -4.15 -2.22
CA ASP A 111 10.33 -5.10 -1.76
C ASP A 111 9.73 -6.16 -0.83
N HIS A 112 9.00 -5.71 0.19
CA HIS A 112 8.31 -6.60 1.13
C HIS A 112 7.24 -7.46 0.44
N LEU A 113 6.39 -6.85 -0.39
CA LEU A 113 5.30 -7.57 -1.04
C LEU A 113 5.78 -8.62 -2.04
N LYS A 114 6.90 -8.36 -2.71
CA LYS A 114 7.55 -9.33 -3.60
C LYS A 114 8.09 -10.52 -2.81
N LEU A 115 8.75 -10.25 -1.69
CA LEU A 115 9.25 -11.29 -0.79
C LEU A 115 8.09 -12.13 -0.20
N ALA A 116 6.97 -11.49 0.10
CA ALA A 116 5.75 -12.14 0.58
C ALA A 116 4.94 -12.86 -0.52
N GLY A 117 5.35 -12.81 -1.79
CA GLY A 117 4.65 -13.45 -2.91
C GLY A 117 3.29 -12.82 -3.26
N ILE A 118 3.10 -11.55 -2.93
CA ILE A 118 1.85 -10.80 -3.20
C ILE A 118 1.86 -10.14 -4.58
N ILE A 119 3.05 -9.73 -5.06
CA ILE A 119 3.28 -9.11 -6.37
C ILE A 119 4.40 -9.80 -7.13
#